data_AF-D3PHB6-F1
#
_entry.id   AF-D3PHB6-F1
#
_cell.length_a   1.000
_cell.length_b   1.000
_cell.length_c   1.000
_cell.angle_alpha   90.00
_cell.angle_beta   90.00
_cell.angle_gamma   90.00
#
_symmetry.space_group_name_H-M   'P 1'
#
loop_
_entity.id
_entity.type
_entity.pdbx_description
1 polymer ?
#
loop_
_entity_poly.entity_id
_entity_poly.type
_entity_poly.pdbx_seq_one_letter_code
_entity_poly.pdbx_strand_id
1 'polypeptide(L)'
;MPKAEVKLDGNAARLIAHLNVIKASIKEEGNEAIGASQNYDVLVHNLNVLALRLSNGDEDLSDTIEKIIRFASSLVVSGSIIEGRFLREEINEFAETLIERAIDFSRLVFQKPYPSESIQKLGIVWDLYDVSFSSNNLEACIKILSREKDLIKDALDELLENDEGDTETEELARSKGSGLVKSVWVLNKKLIESIGHASTDIDDITSASLKLSEYVDDYVFSLYSASEEPDSVRESAEILNESANNILDKIHQNPERSSDFGSWGVFLKKAFSHNYTQIQNVINEIDMNKKLKL
;
A
#
# COMPACT_ATOMS: atom_id res chain seq x y z
N MET A 1 24.54 8.71 21.74
CA MET A 1 25.47 9.70 21.15
C MET A 1 24.66 10.77 20.45
N PRO A 2 24.89 12.07 20.70
CA PRO A 2 24.18 13.14 19.98
C PRO A 2 24.60 13.11 18.50
N LYS A 3 23.65 13.12 17.57
CA LYS A 3 23.95 13.34 16.14
C LYS A 3 24.54 14.75 16.04
N ALA A 4 25.78 14.87 15.56
CA ALA A 4 26.40 16.17 15.33
C ALA A 4 25.57 16.94 14.30
N GLU A 5 25.12 18.15 14.66
CA GLU A 5 24.49 19.07 13.70
C GLU A 5 25.52 19.48 12.64
N VAL A 6 25.35 18.97 11.43
CA VAL A 6 26.15 19.36 10.28
C VAL A 6 25.76 20.79 9.91
N LYS A 7 26.72 21.73 9.99
CA LYS A 7 26.54 23.07 9.42
C LYS A 7 26.55 22.96 7.90
N LEU A 8 25.36 23.00 7.32
CA LEU A 8 25.15 23.13 5.88
C LEU A 8 25.63 24.52 5.41
N ASP A 9 26.21 24.60 4.22
CA ASP A 9 26.47 25.89 3.60
C ASP A 9 25.15 26.62 3.26
N GLY A 10 25.23 27.93 3.00
CA GLY A 10 24.06 28.75 2.75
C GLY A 10 23.22 28.33 1.54
N ASN A 11 23.83 27.66 0.55
CA ASN A 11 23.13 27.19 -0.65
C ASN A 11 22.41 25.86 -0.37
N ALA A 12 23.08 24.93 0.30
CA ALA A 12 22.49 23.66 0.74
C ALA A 12 21.31 23.88 1.70
N ALA A 13 21.43 24.82 2.64
CA ALA A 13 20.35 25.18 3.55
C ALA A 13 19.13 25.77 2.82
N ARG A 14 19.34 26.64 1.82
CA ARG A 14 18.27 27.20 0.99
C ARG A 14 17.58 26.13 0.14
N LEU A 15 18.35 25.23 -0.46
CA LEU A 15 17.84 24.13 -1.25
C LEU A 15 16.97 23.17 -0.42
N ILE A 16 17.45 22.77 0.76
CA ILE A 16 16.69 21.93 1.69
C ILE A 16 15.43 22.65 2.19
N ALA A 17 15.48 23.96 2.43
CA ALA A 17 14.31 24.74 2.81
C ALA A 17 13.25 24.76 1.68
N HIS A 18 13.65 25.01 0.43
CA HIS A 18 12.74 24.93 -0.73
C HIS A 18 12.15 23.52 -0.89
N LEU A 19 12.96 22.48 -0.75
CA LEU A 19 12.52 21.09 -0.81
C LEU A 19 11.45 20.77 0.25
N ASN A 20 11.63 21.26 1.47
CA ASN A 20 10.64 21.08 2.53
C ASN A 20 9.35 21.87 2.29
N VAL A 21 9.43 23.07 1.69
CA VAL A 21 8.24 23.84 1.29
C VAL A 21 7.46 23.08 0.23
N ILE A 22 8.12 22.57 -0.80
CA ILE A 22 7.48 21.77 -1.86
C ILE A 22 6.85 20.51 -1.26
N LYS A 23 7.57 19.79 -0.41
CA LYS A 23 7.03 18.63 0.31
C LYS A 23 5.79 18.97 1.14
N ALA A 24 5.76 20.15 1.77
CA ALA A 24 4.57 20.62 2.49
C ALA A 24 3.42 20.95 1.54
N SER A 25 3.69 21.62 0.40
CA SER A 25 2.68 21.93 -0.62
C SER A 25 2.06 20.68 -1.25
N ILE A 26 2.83 19.62 -1.47
CA ILE A 26 2.31 18.31 -1.95
C ILE A 26 1.27 17.73 -0.97
N LYS A 27 1.45 17.97 0.33
CA LYS A 27 0.51 17.54 1.37
C LYS A 27 -0.70 18.44 1.52
N GLU A 28 -0.61 19.71 1.12
CA GLU A 28 -1.62 20.74 1.40
C GLU A 28 -2.52 21.08 0.19
N GLU A 29 -2.08 20.91 -1.06
CA GLU A 29 -2.85 21.34 -2.24
C GLU A 29 -2.88 20.30 -3.38
N GLY A 30 -4.09 19.86 -3.71
CA GLY A 30 -4.41 19.35 -5.04
C GLY A 30 -5.15 20.44 -5.82
N ASN A 31 -4.49 21.09 -6.79
CA ASN A 31 -5.08 21.54 -8.05
C ASN A 31 -4.09 22.33 -8.95
N GLU A 32 -4.26 22.09 -10.25
CA GLU A 32 -3.76 22.79 -11.45
C GLU A 32 -2.27 22.65 -11.84
N ALA A 33 -1.96 21.79 -12.83
CA ALA A 33 -1.37 22.17 -14.15
C ALA A 33 -0.89 20.96 -15.00
N ILE A 34 -0.53 21.29 -16.25
CA ILE A 34 -0.51 20.52 -17.51
C ILE A 34 0.77 19.68 -17.75
N GLY A 35 0.60 18.46 -18.29
CA GLY A 35 1.56 17.80 -19.21
C GLY A 35 2.64 16.89 -18.61
N ALA A 36 2.31 15.66 -18.24
CA ALA A 36 3.24 14.73 -17.55
C ALA A 36 4.26 13.99 -18.44
N SER A 37 3.96 13.66 -19.72
CA SER A 37 4.79 12.67 -20.44
C SER A 37 6.07 13.21 -21.09
N GLN A 38 6.16 14.51 -21.40
CA GLN A 38 7.39 15.12 -21.93
C GLN A 38 8.45 15.41 -20.85
N ASN A 39 8.06 15.33 -19.58
CA ASN A 39 8.92 15.74 -18.47
C ASN A 39 9.84 14.59 -17.99
N TYR A 40 9.50 13.32 -18.26
CA TYR A 40 10.26 12.16 -17.74
C TYR A 40 11.68 12.07 -18.32
N ASP A 41 11.83 12.25 -19.64
CA ASP A 41 13.16 12.26 -20.29
C ASP A 41 14.04 13.42 -19.79
N VAL A 42 13.41 14.54 -19.43
CA VAL A 42 14.08 15.71 -18.86
C VAL A 42 14.61 15.40 -17.46
N LEU A 43 13.87 14.67 -16.63
CA LEU A 43 14.34 14.22 -15.31
C LEU A 43 15.58 13.33 -15.47
N VAL A 44 15.48 12.27 -16.27
CA VAL A 44 16.56 11.29 -16.51
C VAL A 44 17.82 11.99 -17.00
N HIS A 45 17.68 12.94 -17.94
CA HIS A 45 18.80 13.74 -18.41
C HIS A 45 19.46 14.54 -17.28
N ASN A 46 18.66 15.22 -16.46
CA ASN A 46 19.20 16.07 -15.40
C ASN A 46 19.94 15.27 -14.33
N LEU A 47 19.46 14.10 -13.92
CA LEU A 47 20.19 13.31 -12.94
C LEU A 47 21.47 12.71 -13.49
N ASN A 48 21.51 12.38 -14.78
CA ASN A 48 22.73 11.93 -15.44
C ASN A 48 23.78 13.05 -15.43
N VAL A 49 23.34 14.30 -15.64
CA VAL A 49 24.19 15.48 -15.48
C VAL A 49 24.66 15.65 -14.04
N LEU A 50 23.82 15.38 -13.04
CA LEU A 50 24.19 15.45 -11.61
C LEU A 50 25.31 14.46 -11.30
N ALA A 51 25.12 13.20 -11.71
CA ALA A 51 26.06 12.11 -11.55
C ALA A 51 27.44 12.45 -12.13
N LEU A 52 27.45 12.97 -13.35
CA LEU A 52 28.66 13.41 -14.04
C LEU A 52 29.35 14.57 -13.31
N ARG A 53 28.60 15.60 -12.89
CA ARG A 53 29.16 16.74 -12.16
C ARG A 53 29.78 16.35 -10.82
N LEU A 54 29.11 15.47 -10.07
CA LEU A 54 29.64 14.88 -8.84
C LEU A 54 30.93 14.10 -9.06
N SER A 55 30.97 13.28 -10.11
CA SER A 55 32.16 12.49 -10.46
C SER A 55 33.36 13.36 -10.84
N ASN A 56 33.09 14.58 -11.33
CA ASN A 56 34.11 15.55 -11.75
C ASN A 56 34.48 16.56 -10.64
N GLY A 57 33.88 16.45 -9.45
CA GLY A 57 34.15 17.37 -8.33
C GLY A 57 33.64 18.80 -8.57
N ASP A 58 32.64 18.96 -9.44
CA ASP A 58 32.04 20.26 -9.76
C ASP A 58 31.21 20.77 -8.56
N GLU A 59 31.46 22.00 -8.13
CA GLU A 59 30.79 22.60 -6.96
C GLU A 59 29.39 23.15 -7.29
N ASP A 60 29.03 23.29 -8.57
CA ASP A 60 27.71 23.81 -8.99
C ASP A 60 26.70 22.69 -9.31
N LEU A 61 26.30 21.99 -8.24
CA LEU A 61 25.27 20.94 -8.26
C LEU A 61 23.86 21.48 -8.06
N SER A 62 23.74 22.75 -7.69
CA SER A 62 22.48 23.39 -7.31
C SER A 62 21.48 23.41 -8.47
N ASP A 63 21.91 23.78 -9.68
CA ASP A 63 21.05 23.84 -10.87
C ASP A 63 20.44 22.47 -11.22
N THR A 64 21.19 21.40 -10.99
CA THR A 64 20.72 20.06 -11.36
C THR A 64 19.75 19.50 -10.32
N ILE A 65 20.03 19.70 -9.03
CA ILE A 65 19.08 19.37 -7.96
C ILE A 65 17.79 20.18 -8.14
N GLU A 66 17.89 21.46 -8.49
CA GLU A 66 16.73 22.29 -8.80
C GLU A 66 15.87 21.74 -9.95
N LYS A 67 16.48 21.21 -11.01
CA LYS A 67 15.73 20.60 -12.12
C LYS A 67 15.01 19.31 -11.73
N ILE A 68 15.63 18.46 -10.89
CA ILE A 68 15.00 17.27 -10.32
C ILE A 68 13.77 17.64 -9.52
N ILE A 69 13.90 18.70 -8.72
CA ILE A 69 12.83 19.24 -7.91
C ILE A 69 11.69 19.77 -8.76
N ARG A 70 12.00 20.62 -9.75
CA ARG A 70 10.99 21.17 -10.67
C ARG A 70 10.23 20.06 -11.38
N PHE A 71 10.92 18.98 -11.75
CA PHE A 71 10.27 17.80 -12.30
C PHE A 71 9.33 17.13 -11.29
N ALA A 72 9.81 16.81 -10.08
CA ALA A 72 8.98 16.15 -9.06
C ALA A 72 7.75 17.00 -8.70
N SER A 73 7.91 18.32 -8.60
CA SER A 73 6.81 19.27 -8.46
C SER A 73 5.86 19.22 -9.65
N SER A 74 6.38 19.17 -10.89
CA SER A 74 5.54 19.05 -12.09
C SER A 74 4.75 17.74 -12.15
N LEU A 75 5.29 16.64 -11.60
CA LEU A 75 4.59 15.37 -11.51
C LEU A 75 3.39 15.46 -10.57
N VAL A 76 3.55 16.03 -9.37
CA VAL A 76 2.44 16.20 -8.42
C VAL A 76 1.36 17.10 -8.99
N VAL A 77 1.78 18.21 -9.59
CA VAL A 77 0.88 19.15 -10.24
C VAL A 77 0.12 18.48 -11.39
N SER A 78 0.81 17.69 -12.23
CA SER A 78 0.16 16.92 -13.30
C SER A 78 -0.74 15.80 -12.75
N GLY A 79 -0.36 15.18 -11.64
CA GLY A 79 -1.14 14.15 -10.94
C GLY A 79 -2.50 14.66 -10.49
N SER A 80 -2.60 15.93 -10.11
CA SER A 80 -3.89 16.57 -9.77
C SER A 80 -4.93 16.55 -10.90
N ILE A 81 -4.47 16.44 -12.15
CA ILE A 81 -5.31 16.41 -13.37
C ILE A 81 -5.68 14.96 -13.76
N ILE A 82 -4.99 13.96 -13.23
CA ILE A 82 -5.20 12.56 -13.61
C ILE A 82 -6.53 12.06 -13.03
N GLU A 83 -7.40 11.56 -13.91
CA GLU A 83 -8.63 10.89 -13.50
C GLU A 83 -8.31 9.57 -12.78
N GLY A 84 -8.92 9.39 -11.61
CA GLY A 84 -8.72 8.22 -10.76
C GLY A 84 -7.87 8.49 -9.51
N ARG A 85 -8.35 8.03 -8.36
CA ARG A 85 -7.73 8.27 -7.06
C ARG A 85 -6.41 7.51 -6.92
N PHE A 86 -6.38 6.23 -7.27
CA PHE A 86 -5.24 5.37 -6.98
C PHE A 86 -4.03 5.62 -7.88
N LEU A 87 -4.24 5.94 -9.16
CA LEU A 87 -3.14 6.37 -10.03
C LEU A 87 -2.52 7.68 -9.53
N ARG A 88 -3.35 8.61 -9.05
CA ARG A 88 -2.88 9.87 -8.45
C ARG A 88 -2.09 9.62 -7.17
N GLU A 89 -2.57 8.74 -6.29
CA GLU A 89 -1.84 8.34 -5.08
C GLU A 89 -0.49 7.71 -5.42
N GLU A 90 -0.42 6.79 -6.39
CA GLU A 90 0.83 6.16 -6.85
C GLU A 90 1.85 7.20 -7.35
N ILE A 91 1.40 8.18 -8.15
CA ILE A 91 2.27 9.24 -8.68
C ILE A 91 2.72 10.19 -7.56
N ASN A 92 1.84 10.51 -6.63
CA ASN A 92 2.16 11.38 -5.51
C ASN A 92 3.17 10.71 -4.57
N GLU A 93 2.96 9.45 -4.20
CA GLU A 93 3.88 8.67 -3.36
C GLU A 93 5.27 8.57 -3.99
N PHE A 94 5.33 8.36 -5.30
CA PHE A 94 6.59 8.38 -6.03
C PHE A 94 7.26 9.75 -5.99
N ALA A 95 6.51 10.83 -6.26
CA ALA A 95 7.07 12.18 -6.26
C ALA A 95 7.57 12.58 -4.87
N GLU A 96 6.84 12.23 -3.81
CA GLU A 96 7.28 12.40 -2.42
C GLU A 96 8.59 11.64 -2.16
N THR A 97 8.63 10.35 -2.53
CA THR A 97 9.83 9.51 -2.37
C THR A 97 11.03 10.09 -3.12
N LEU A 98 10.83 10.53 -4.36
CA LEU A 98 11.88 11.16 -5.18
C LEU A 98 12.43 12.43 -4.52
N ILE A 99 11.55 13.29 -3.99
CA ILE A 99 11.92 14.51 -3.28
C ILE A 99 12.70 14.17 -2.01
N GLU A 100 12.25 13.20 -1.22
CA GLU A 100 12.95 12.76 -0.01
C GLU A 100 14.35 12.24 -0.33
N ARG A 101 14.48 11.39 -1.35
CA ARG A 101 15.80 10.90 -1.78
C ARG A 101 16.68 12.02 -2.32
N ALA A 102 16.13 12.99 -3.04
CA ALA A 102 16.88 14.16 -3.48
C ALA A 102 17.37 15.03 -2.31
N ILE A 103 16.56 15.21 -1.26
CA ILE A 103 16.96 15.89 -0.01
C ILE A 103 18.12 15.14 0.65
N ASP A 104 17.97 13.84 0.86
CA ASP A 104 18.98 13.03 1.54
C ASP A 104 20.28 12.97 0.75
N PHE A 105 20.17 12.85 -0.57
CA PHE A 105 21.30 12.94 -1.49
C PHE A 105 22.01 14.30 -1.36
N SER A 106 21.27 15.40 -1.39
CA SER A 106 21.82 16.74 -1.21
C SER A 106 22.57 16.87 0.11
N ARG A 107 21.98 16.41 1.23
CA ARG A 107 22.63 16.42 2.55
C ARG A 107 23.96 15.67 2.56
N LEU A 108 24.03 14.54 1.88
CA LEU A 108 25.23 13.71 1.80
C LEU A 108 26.33 14.35 0.95
N VAL A 109 25.95 14.99 -0.16
CA VAL A 109 26.87 15.73 -1.03
C VAL A 109 27.44 16.94 -0.31
N PHE A 110 26.62 17.71 0.41
CA PHE A 110 27.09 18.93 1.07
C PHE A 110 27.82 18.68 2.41
N GLN A 111 27.96 17.42 2.84
CA GLN A 111 28.81 17.04 3.97
C GLN A 111 30.27 16.89 3.51
N LYS A 112 31.11 17.91 3.77
CA LYS A 112 32.56 17.82 3.55
C LYS A 112 33.26 17.16 4.77
N PRO A 113 34.24 16.26 4.57
CA PRO A 113 34.74 15.75 3.28
C PRO A 113 33.77 14.75 2.64
N TYR A 114 33.67 14.78 1.31
CA TYR A 114 32.84 13.86 0.54
C TYR A 114 33.19 12.39 0.85
N PRO A 115 32.30 11.61 1.49
CA PRO A 115 32.57 10.20 1.69
C PRO A 115 32.42 9.44 0.36
N SER A 116 33.30 8.47 0.10
CA SER A 116 33.20 7.57 -1.08
C SER A 116 31.86 6.82 -1.14
N GLU A 117 31.16 6.69 -0.01
CA GLU A 117 29.78 6.19 0.08
C GLU A 117 28.75 7.04 -0.67
N SER A 118 29.01 8.33 -0.93
CA SER A 118 28.07 9.23 -1.61
C SER A 118 27.79 8.82 -3.05
N ILE A 119 28.76 8.21 -3.74
CA ILE A 119 28.59 7.68 -5.11
C ILE A 119 27.75 6.39 -5.10
N GLN A 120 27.91 5.52 -4.10
CA GLN A 120 27.06 4.32 -3.95
C GLN A 120 25.61 4.69 -3.66
N LYS A 121 25.38 5.74 -2.84
CA LYS A 121 24.05 6.24 -2.52
C LYS A 121 23.38 6.98 -3.69
N LEU A 122 24.15 7.45 -4.67
CA LEU A 122 23.59 7.93 -5.94
C LEU A 122 22.88 6.79 -6.68
N GLY A 123 23.43 5.57 -6.64
CA GLY A 123 22.78 4.36 -7.19
C GLY A 123 21.37 4.14 -6.63
N ILE A 124 21.15 4.43 -5.35
CA ILE A 124 19.83 4.30 -4.70
C ILE A 124 18.81 5.31 -5.27
N VAL A 125 19.26 6.52 -5.65
CA VAL A 125 18.40 7.46 -6.37
C VAL A 125 18.07 6.91 -7.75
N TRP A 126 19.06 6.29 -8.43
CA TRP A 126 18.92 5.64 -9.74
C TRP A 126 18.03 4.39 -9.75
N ASP A 127 17.92 3.67 -8.63
CA ASP A 127 17.04 2.52 -8.52
C ASP A 127 15.55 2.94 -8.56
N LEU A 128 15.22 4.20 -8.24
CA LEU A 128 13.84 4.71 -8.34
C LEU A 128 13.38 4.93 -9.79
N TYR A 129 14.26 4.86 -10.79
CA TYR A 129 13.88 5.16 -12.17
C TYR A 129 13.28 3.98 -12.90
N ASP A 130 13.58 2.77 -12.43
CA ASP A 130 13.02 1.54 -12.98
C ASP A 130 11.59 1.29 -12.47
N VAL A 131 11.01 2.27 -11.74
CA VAL A 131 9.62 2.22 -11.29
C VAL A 131 8.71 2.51 -12.49
N SER A 132 8.07 1.45 -13.00
CA SER A 132 6.98 1.57 -13.95
C SER A 132 5.70 2.02 -13.25
N PHE A 133 5.14 3.16 -13.67
CA PHE A 133 3.80 3.58 -13.26
C PHE A 133 2.74 2.78 -13.98
N SER A 134 1.61 2.61 -13.30
CA SER A 134 0.39 2.17 -13.95
C SER A 134 0.01 3.14 -15.08
N SER A 135 -0.37 2.61 -16.24
CA SER A 135 -0.73 3.42 -17.41
C SER A 135 -2.08 4.12 -17.27
N ASN A 136 -2.93 3.63 -16.38
CA ASN A 136 -4.27 4.15 -16.09
C ASN A 136 -4.72 3.73 -14.68
N ASN A 137 -5.81 4.32 -14.20
CA ASN A 137 -6.33 4.06 -12.85
C ASN A 137 -6.81 2.62 -12.64
N LEU A 138 -7.28 1.94 -13.68
CA LEU A 138 -7.66 0.54 -13.60
C LEU A 138 -6.44 -0.34 -13.28
N GLU A 139 -5.32 -0.11 -13.96
CA GLU A 139 -4.07 -0.82 -13.69
C GLU A 139 -3.54 -0.53 -12.27
N ALA A 140 -3.63 0.72 -11.81
CA ALA A 140 -3.27 1.09 -10.43
C ALA A 140 -4.13 0.36 -9.39
N CYS A 141 -5.45 0.30 -9.61
CA CYS A 141 -6.35 -0.45 -8.75
C CYS A 141 -6.05 -1.96 -8.76
N ILE A 142 -5.78 -2.54 -9.93
CA ILE A 142 -5.41 -3.97 -10.05
C ILE A 142 -4.10 -4.26 -9.30
N LYS A 143 -3.10 -3.38 -9.41
CA LYS A 143 -1.82 -3.50 -8.71
C LYS A 143 -2.03 -3.51 -7.19
N ILE A 144 -2.84 -2.59 -6.69
CA ILE A 144 -3.21 -2.51 -5.26
C ILE A 144 -3.95 -3.77 -4.81
N LEU A 145 -5.03 -4.15 -5.50
CA LEU A 145 -5.79 -5.35 -5.16
C LEU A 145 -4.94 -6.61 -5.21
N SER A 146 -3.97 -6.68 -6.12
CA SER A 146 -3.03 -7.80 -6.21
C SER A 146 -2.13 -7.88 -4.99
N ARG A 147 -1.62 -6.75 -4.50
CA ARG A 147 -0.86 -6.68 -3.25
C ARG A 147 -1.71 -7.13 -2.06
N GLU A 148 -2.93 -6.63 -1.93
CA GLU A 148 -3.84 -7.04 -0.84
C GLU A 148 -4.17 -8.54 -0.89
N LYS A 149 -4.41 -9.07 -2.10
CA LYS A 149 -4.63 -10.50 -2.33
C LYS A 149 -3.42 -11.33 -1.89
N ASP A 150 -2.20 -10.84 -2.09
CA ASP A 150 -0.98 -11.54 -1.68
C ASP A 150 -0.79 -11.47 -0.16
N LEU A 151 -1.01 -10.32 0.48
CA LEU A 151 -0.99 -10.20 1.96
C LEU A 151 -1.99 -11.15 2.64
N ILE A 152 -3.23 -11.20 2.13
CA ILE A 152 -4.26 -12.11 2.65
C ILE A 152 -3.86 -13.58 2.41
N LYS A 153 -3.16 -13.86 1.31
CA LYS A 153 -2.67 -15.21 1.02
C LYS A 153 -1.56 -15.61 2.00
N ASP A 154 -0.64 -14.70 2.30
CA ASP A 154 0.44 -14.94 3.25
C ASP A 154 -0.13 -15.23 4.64
N ALA A 155 -1.09 -14.44 5.10
CA ALA A 155 -1.80 -14.69 6.37
C ALA A 155 -2.59 -16.02 6.38
N LEU A 156 -3.17 -16.41 5.24
CA LEU A 156 -3.82 -17.72 5.11
C LEU A 156 -2.82 -18.88 5.15
N ASP A 157 -1.70 -18.74 4.43
CA ASP A 157 -0.65 -19.74 4.38
C ASP A 157 -0.05 -19.93 5.79
N GLU A 158 0.24 -18.83 6.51
CA GLU A 158 0.66 -18.84 7.92
C GLU A 158 -0.34 -19.59 8.80
N LEU A 159 -1.63 -19.29 8.68
CA LEU A 159 -2.66 -19.92 9.50
C LEU A 159 -2.83 -21.43 9.22
N LEU A 160 -2.48 -21.87 8.01
CA LEU A 160 -2.50 -23.28 7.61
C LEU A 160 -1.19 -24.02 7.96
N GLU A 161 -0.13 -23.31 8.31
CA GLU A 161 1.09 -23.90 8.83
C GLU A 161 0.85 -24.35 10.28
N ASN A 162 1.04 -25.65 10.52
CA ASN A 162 0.86 -26.25 11.84
C ASN A 162 1.98 -25.80 12.77
N ASP A 163 1.62 -25.17 13.88
CA ASP A 163 2.57 -24.79 14.93
C ASP A 163 2.56 -25.84 16.05
N GLU A 164 3.73 -26.36 16.43
CA GLU A 164 3.86 -27.47 17.41
C GLU A 164 3.54 -27.05 18.86
N GLY A 165 3.05 -25.82 19.08
CA GLY A 165 2.78 -25.23 20.39
C GLY A 165 1.31 -25.05 20.76
N ASP A 166 0.39 -25.26 19.82
CA ASP A 166 -1.02 -24.91 20.01
C ASP A 166 -1.79 -25.88 20.92
N THR A 167 -2.76 -25.33 21.65
CA THR A 167 -3.78 -26.18 22.27
C THR A 167 -4.71 -26.76 21.19
N GLU A 168 -5.28 -27.95 21.45
CA GLU A 168 -6.30 -28.57 20.56
C GLU A 168 -7.47 -27.59 20.26
N THR A 169 -7.73 -26.68 21.19
CA THR A 169 -8.76 -25.64 21.08
C THR A 169 -8.38 -24.55 20.08
N GLU A 170 -7.16 -24.02 20.15
CA GLU A 170 -6.66 -23.02 19.19
C GLU A 170 -6.49 -23.65 17.81
N GLU A 171 -6.00 -24.89 17.73
CA GLU A 171 -5.90 -25.64 16.47
C GLU A 171 -7.27 -25.77 15.79
N LEU A 172 -8.32 -26.11 16.56
CA LEU A 172 -9.69 -26.18 16.04
C LEU A 172 -10.20 -24.81 15.57
N ALA A 173 -9.95 -23.75 16.35
CA ALA A 173 -10.34 -22.39 16.00
C ALA A 173 -9.65 -21.92 14.71
N ARG A 174 -8.32 -22.11 14.59
CA ARG A 174 -7.56 -21.82 13.36
C ARG A 174 -8.08 -22.63 12.17
N SER A 175 -8.24 -23.94 12.34
CA SER A 175 -8.75 -24.82 11.27
C SER A 175 -10.09 -24.34 10.71
N LYS A 176 -11.05 -23.98 11.57
CA LYS A 176 -12.36 -23.46 11.13
C LYS A 176 -12.28 -22.00 10.66
N GLY A 177 -11.48 -21.17 11.31
CA GLY A 177 -11.31 -19.76 10.97
C GLY A 177 -10.65 -19.54 9.61
N SER A 178 -9.78 -20.46 9.18
CA SER A 178 -9.15 -20.47 7.85
C SER A 178 -10.16 -20.32 6.72
N GLY A 179 -11.37 -20.86 6.88
CA GLY A 179 -12.43 -20.78 5.89
C GLY A 179 -12.85 -19.34 5.62
N LEU A 180 -12.91 -18.48 6.64
CA LEU A 180 -13.29 -17.09 6.49
C LEU A 180 -12.22 -16.33 5.71
N VAL A 181 -10.95 -16.46 6.09
CA VAL A 181 -9.80 -15.85 5.39
C VAL A 181 -9.74 -16.31 3.94
N LYS A 182 -9.94 -17.61 3.68
CA LYS A 182 -9.99 -18.16 2.32
C LYS A 182 -11.11 -17.54 1.47
N SER A 183 -12.28 -17.27 2.03
CA SER A 183 -13.35 -16.57 1.33
C SER A 183 -12.97 -15.13 0.96
N VAL A 184 -12.26 -14.42 1.85
CA VAL A 184 -11.75 -13.06 1.59
C VAL A 184 -10.68 -13.07 0.48
N TRP A 185 -9.79 -14.06 0.50
CA TRP A 185 -8.80 -14.25 -0.55
C TRP A 185 -9.46 -14.50 -1.92
N VAL A 186 -10.46 -15.38 -1.98
CA VAL A 186 -11.22 -15.65 -3.21
C VAL A 186 -12.00 -14.41 -3.66
N LEU A 187 -12.56 -13.62 -2.73
CA LEU A 187 -13.20 -12.35 -3.04
C LEU A 187 -12.24 -11.39 -3.74
N ASN A 188 -11.04 -11.17 -3.18
CA ASN A 188 -10.02 -10.32 -3.80
C ASN A 188 -9.58 -10.84 -5.18
N LYS A 189 -9.39 -12.15 -5.33
CA LYS A 189 -9.11 -12.76 -6.63
C LYS A 189 -10.21 -12.47 -7.65
N LYS A 190 -11.47 -12.65 -7.27
CA LYS A 190 -12.63 -12.41 -8.15
C LYS A 190 -12.84 -10.92 -8.44
N LEU A 191 -12.51 -10.05 -7.49
CA LEU A 191 -12.48 -8.61 -7.69
C LEU A 191 -11.53 -8.25 -8.82
N ILE A 192 -10.27 -8.66 -8.75
CA ILE A 192 -9.26 -8.39 -9.80
C ILE A 192 -9.74 -8.88 -11.17
N GLU A 193 -10.27 -10.10 -11.25
CA GLU A 193 -10.82 -10.66 -12.50
C GLU A 193 -12.00 -9.82 -13.04
N SER A 194 -12.84 -9.28 -12.17
CA SER A 194 -14.06 -8.54 -12.56
C SER A 194 -13.84 -7.06 -12.83
N ILE A 195 -12.80 -6.46 -12.24
CA ILE A 195 -12.61 -5.00 -12.24
C ILE A 195 -12.13 -4.49 -13.59
N GLY A 196 -11.50 -5.36 -14.40
CA GLY A 196 -11.13 -5.09 -15.79
C GLY A 196 -12.29 -4.71 -16.72
N HIS A 197 -13.54 -4.88 -16.26
CA HIS A 197 -14.75 -4.56 -17.01
C HIS A 197 -15.54 -3.37 -16.44
N ALA A 198 -15.10 -2.76 -15.33
CA ALA A 198 -15.85 -1.71 -14.64
C ALA A 198 -15.29 -0.31 -14.95
N SER A 199 -16.14 0.59 -15.45
CA SER A 199 -15.76 1.98 -15.71
C SER A 199 -16.12 2.94 -14.55
N THR A 200 -17.11 2.57 -13.73
CA THR A 200 -17.60 3.36 -12.59
C THR A 200 -17.35 2.65 -11.25
N ASP A 201 -17.05 3.43 -10.21
CA ASP A 201 -16.86 3.01 -8.80
C ASP A 201 -15.65 2.11 -8.49
N ILE A 202 -14.68 2.05 -9.40
CA ILE A 202 -13.46 1.26 -9.19
C ILE A 202 -12.69 1.70 -7.93
N ASP A 203 -12.63 3.01 -7.68
CA ASP A 203 -11.93 3.58 -6.54
C ASP A 203 -12.61 3.20 -5.23
N ASP A 204 -13.94 3.20 -5.17
CA ASP A 204 -14.67 2.92 -3.94
C ASP A 204 -14.64 1.44 -3.56
N ILE A 205 -14.60 0.56 -4.55
CA ILE A 205 -14.45 -0.89 -4.34
C ILE A 205 -13.01 -1.19 -3.93
N THR A 206 -12.02 -0.61 -4.59
CA THR A 206 -10.60 -0.79 -4.25
C THR A 206 -10.31 -0.25 -2.85
N SER A 207 -10.85 0.93 -2.50
CA SER A 207 -10.72 1.51 -1.15
C SER A 207 -11.33 0.64 -0.06
N ALA A 208 -12.48 0.00 -0.34
CA ALA A 208 -13.08 -0.94 0.61
C ALA A 208 -12.26 -2.23 0.74
N SER A 209 -11.69 -2.72 -0.36
CA SER A 209 -10.86 -3.93 -0.39
C SER A 209 -9.52 -3.75 0.33
N LEU A 210 -8.93 -2.55 0.29
CA LEU A 210 -7.68 -2.21 0.98
C LEU A 210 -7.71 -2.53 2.48
N LYS A 211 -8.87 -2.39 3.13
CA LYS A 211 -9.01 -2.67 4.56
C LYS A 211 -9.11 -4.16 4.89
N LEU A 212 -9.33 -5.02 3.89
CA LEU A 212 -9.54 -6.45 4.15
C LEU A 212 -8.28 -7.14 4.66
N SER A 213 -7.08 -6.73 4.24
CA SER A 213 -5.83 -7.30 4.75
C SER A 213 -5.64 -6.97 6.23
N GLU A 214 -5.89 -5.73 6.63
CA GLU A 214 -5.87 -5.29 8.03
C GLU A 214 -6.86 -6.11 8.89
N TYR A 215 -8.11 -6.25 8.42
CA TYR A 215 -9.11 -7.06 9.13
C TYR A 215 -8.79 -8.56 9.15
N VAL A 216 -8.11 -9.07 8.13
CA VAL A 216 -7.61 -10.45 8.11
C VAL A 216 -6.50 -10.62 9.13
N ASP A 217 -5.56 -9.68 9.23
CA ASP A 217 -4.46 -9.70 10.19
C ASP A 217 -4.99 -9.70 11.63
N ASP A 218 -5.88 -8.76 11.97
CA ASP A 218 -6.55 -8.69 13.28
C ASP A 218 -7.29 -10.00 13.62
N TYR A 219 -8.01 -10.55 12.64
CA TYR A 219 -8.75 -11.80 12.81
C TYR A 219 -7.80 -13.00 13.01
N VAL A 220 -6.77 -13.13 12.19
CA VAL A 220 -5.77 -14.21 12.30
C VAL A 220 -5.08 -14.14 13.64
N PHE A 221 -4.66 -12.95 14.07
CA PHE A 221 -4.04 -12.75 15.38
C PHE A 221 -4.96 -13.18 16.53
N SER A 222 -6.25 -12.84 16.47
CA SER A 222 -7.23 -13.24 17.50
C SER A 222 -7.40 -14.77 17.61
N LEU A 223 -7.21 -15.51 16.53
CA LEU A 223 -7.37 -16.97 16.53
C LEU A 223 -6.29 -17.67 17.37
N TYR A 224 -5.11 -17.07 17.50
CA TYR A 224 -4.03 -17.57 18.36
C TYR A 224 -4.27 -17.35 19.86
N SER A 225 -5.33 -16.63 20.25
CA SER A 225 -5.73 -16.42 21.65
C SER A 225 -7.18 -16.84 21.91
N ALA A 226 -7.73 -17.72 21.08
CA ALA A 226 -9.14 -18.09 21.11
C ALA A 226 -9.60 -18.70 22.46
N SER A 227 -8.71 -19.36 23.21
CA SER A 227 -9.00 -19.88 24.56
C SER A 227 -9.12 -18.80 25.62
N GLU A 228 -8.27 -17.78 25.53
CA GLU A 228 -8.18 -16.67 26.48
C GLU A 228 -9.27 -15.64 26.20
N GLU A 229 -9.44 -15.27 24.92
CA GLU A 229 -10.18 -14.11 24.45
C GLU A 229 -11.20 -14.46 23.34
N PRO A 230 -12.19 -15.34 23.62
CA PRO A 230 -13.18 -15.74 22.62
C PRO A 230 -13.98 -14.55 22.04
N ASP A 231 -14.19 -13.49 22.82
CA ASP A 231 -14.89 -12.29 22.35
C ASP A 231 -14.10 -11.52 21.27
N SER A 232 -12.77 -11.50 21.36
CA SER A 232 -11.89 -10.88 20.35
C SER A 232 -12.04 -11.57 18.99
N VAL A 233 -12.13 -12.91 19.00
CA VAL A 233 -12.40 -13.69 17.78
C VAL A 233 -13.77 -13.39 17.19
N ARG A 234 -14.81 -13.21 18.04
CA ARG A 234 -16.16 -12.89 17.55
C ARG A 234 -16.20 -11.54 16.87
N GLU A 235 -15.64 -10.52 17.52
CA GLU A 235 -15.65 -9.13 17.03
C GLU A 235 -14.88 -9.02 15.71
N SER A 236 -13.65 -9.53 15.66
CA SER A 236 -12.83 -9.50 14.44
C SER A 236 -13.47 -10.31 13.29
N ALA A 237 -14.05 -11.48 13.57
CA ALA A 237 -14.79 -12.27 12.57
C ALA A 237 -16.02 -11.53 12.03
N GLU A 238 -16.75 -10.81 12.89
CA GLU A 238 -17.92 -10.02 12.52
C GLU A 238 -17.51 -8.85 11.60
N ILE A 239 -16.51 -8.06 12.01
CA ILE A 239 -15.97 -6.95 11.21
C ILE A 239 -15.51 -7.43 9.84
N LEU A 240 -14.77 -8.54 9.78
CA LEU A 240 -14.29 -9.09 8.52
C LEU A 240 -15.44 -9.55 7.61
N ASN A 241 -16.43 -10.25 8.18
CA ASN A 241 -17.60 -10.73 7.46
C ASN A 241 -18.48 -9.57 6.95
N GLU A 242 -18.74 -8.56 7.76
CA GLU A 242 -19.50 -7.37 7.37
C GLU A 242 -18.79 -6.60 6.25
N SER A 243 -17.49 -6.39 6.40
CA SER A 243 -16.67 -5.67 5.41
C SER A 243 -16.66 -6.38 4.05
N ALA A 244 -16.50 -7.71 4.04
CA ALA A 244 -16.57 -8.50 2.82
C ALA A 244 -17.96 -8.47 2.17
N ASN A 245 -19.04 -8.54 2.95
CA ASN A 245 -20.40 -8.45 2.43
C ASN A 245 -20.72 -7.05 1.87
N ASN A 246 -20.26 -5.98 2.52
CA ASN A 246 -20.39 -4.61 2.03
C ASN A 246 -19.73 -4.45 0.65
N ILE A 247 -18.54 -5.02 0.47
CA ILE A 247 -17.87 -5.03 -0.85
C ILE A 247 -18.71 -5.77 -1.88
N LEU A 248 -19.22 -6.97 -1.56
CA LEU A 248 -20.11 -7.73 -2.44
C LEU A 248 -21.39 -6.95 -2.81
N ASP A 249 -21.95 -6.18 -1.87
CA ASP A 249 -23.11 -5.32 -2.11
C ASP A 249 -22.79 -4.16 -3.06
N LYS A 250 -21.66 -3.46 -2.84
CA LYS A 250 -21.20 -2.40 -3.76
C LYS A 250 -21.00 -2.90 -5.18
N ILE A 251 -20.45 -4.11 -5.33
CA ILE A 251 -20.29 -4.72 -6.65
C ILE A 251 -21.65 -5.06 -7.26
N HIS A 252 -22.58 -5.61 -6.47
CA HIS A 252 -23.91 -6.00 -6.95
C HIS A 252 -24.74 -4.81 -7.44
N GLN A 253 -24.56 -3.65 -6.83
CA GLN A 253 -25.27 -2.42 -7.18
C GLN A 253 -24.83 -1.82 -8.53
N ASN A 254 -23.72 -2.30 -9.12
CA ASN A 254 -23.22 -1.82 -10.40
C ASN A 254 -23.86 -2.60 -11.57
N PRO A 255 -24.84 -2.02 -12.31
CA PRO A 255 -25.63 -2.73 -13.33
C PRO A 255 -24.82 -3.10 -14.58
N GLU A 256 -23.65 -2.49 -14.78
CA GLU A 256 -22.74 -2.80 -15.89
C GLU A 256 -21.93 -4.09 -15.67
N ARG A 257 -21.90 -4.62 -14.43
CA ARG A 257 -21.15 -5.83 -14.12
C ARG A 257 -21.92 -7.07 -14.59
N SER A 258 -21.22 -7.89 -15.37
CA SER A 258 -21.78 -8.99 -16.17
C SER A 258 -22.62 -9.99 -15.35
N SER A 259 -23.48 -10.74 -16.05
CA SER A 259 -24.22 -11.90 -15.53
C SER A 259 -23.38 -12.86 -14.70
N ASP A 260 -22.07 -12.91 -14.93
CA ASP A 260 -21.15 -13.79 -14.23
C ASP A 260 -20.99 -13.41 -12.75
N PHE A 261 -21.06 -12.10 -12.42
CA PHE A 261 -21.07 -11.62 -11.02
C PHE A 261 -22.19 -12.25 -10.22
N GLY A 262 -23.39 -12.33 -10.79
CA GLY A 262 -24.57 -12.83 -10.09
C GLY A 262 -24.36 -14.23 -9.53
N SER A 263 -23.63 -15.09 -10.24
CA SER A 263 -23.37 -16.47 -9.80
C SER A 263 -22.34 -16.56 -8.67
N TRP A 264 -21.17 -15.92 -8.83
CA TRP A 264 -20.09 -16.04 -7.85
C TRP A 264 -20.31 -15.16 -6.63
N GLY A 265 -20.94 -13.98 -6.79
CA GLY A 265 -21.25 -13.10 -5.67
C GLY A 265 -22.21 -13.76 -4.69
N VAL A 266 -23.27 -14.42 -5.20
CA VAL A 266 -24.21 -15.21 -4.38
C VAL A 266 -23.50 -16.39 -3.70
N PHE A 267 -22.61 -17.07 -4.43
CA PHE A 267 -21.81 -18.15 -3.86
C PHE A 267 -20.92 -17.66 -2.71
N LEU A 268 -20.20 -16.54 -2.88
CA LEU A 268 -19.34 -16.00 -1.84
C LEU A 268 -20.12 -15.54 -0.61
N LYS A 269 -21.26 -14.86 -0.77
CA LYS A 269 -22.12 -14.51 0.38
C LYS A 269 -22.51 -15.73 1.22
N LYS A 270 -22.86 -16.83 0.55
CA LYS A 270 -23.17 -18.10 1.23
C LYS A 270 -21.94 -18.69 1.93
N ALA A 271 -20.77 -18.63 1.28
CA ALA A 271 -19.52 -19.11 1.86
C ALA A 271 -19.14 -18.30 3.11
N PHE A 272 -19.23 -16.96 3.06
CA PHE A 272 -19.01 -16.08 4.20
C PHE A 272 -19.95 -16.41 5.37
N SER A 273 -21.27 -16.46 5.11
CA SER A 273 -22.24 -16.80 6.14
C SER A 273 -22.00 -18.18 6.76
N HIS A 274 -21.64 -19.18 5.95
CA HIS A 274 -21.32 -20.52 6.42
C HIS A 274 -20.07 -20.53 7.31
N ASN A 275 -18.96 -19.94 6.85
CA ASN A 275 -17.69 -19.95 7.57
C ASN A 275 -17.77 -19.11 8.85
N TYR A 276 -18.47 -17.97 8.80
CA TYR A 276 -18.77 -17.17 9.98
C TYR A 276 -19.57 -17.97 11.02
N THR A 277 -20.62 -18.67 10.60
CA THR A 277 -21.40 -19.53 11.52
C THR A 277 -20.55 -20.65 12.12
N GLN A 278 -19.65 -21.25 11.32
CA GLN A 278 -18.76 -22.30 11.81
C GLN A 278 -17.82 -21.80 12.91
N ILE A 279 -17.17 -20.64 12.72
CA ILE A 279 -16.29 -20.10 13.76
C ILE A 279 -17.09 -19.71 15.01
N GLN A 280 -18.27 -19.10 14.87
CA GLN A 280 -19.13 -18.77 16.02
C GLN A 280 -19.51 -20.01 16.84
N ASN A 281 -19.80 -21.15 16.19
CA ASN A 281 -20.07 -22.40 16.89
C ASN A 281 -18.86 -22.88 17.70
N VAL A 282 -17.66 -22.86 17.11
CA VAL A 282 -16.42 -23.24 17.80
C VAL A 282 -16.19 -22.33 19.02
N ILE A 283 -16.27 -21.02 18.85
CA ILE A 283 -16.03 -20.07 19.95
C ILE A 283 -17.07 -20.24 21.07
N ASN A 284 -18.32 -20.58 20.75
CA ASN A 284 -19.33 -20.90 21.76
C ASN A 284 -19.01 -22.17 22.54
N GLU A 285 -18.51 -23.21 21.87
CA GLU A 285 -18.06 -24.45 22.54
C GLU A 285 -16.88 -24.18 23.48
N ILE A 286 -15.93 -23.35 23.06
CA ILE A 286 -14.77 -22.94 23.88
C ILE A 286 -15.23 -22.21 25.15
N ASP A 287 -16.11 -21.22 24.99
CA ASP A 287 -16.63 -20.43 26.11
C ASP A 287 -17.44 -21.29 27.10
N MET A 288 -18.23 -22.25 26.60
CA MET A 288 -18.92 -23.23 27.45
C MET A 288 -17.94 -24.10 28.25
N ASN A 289 -16.90 -24.61 27.60
CA ASN A 289 -15.88 -25.45 28.25
C ASN A 289 -15.09 -24.68 29.31
N LYS A 290 -14.82 -23.38 29.08
CA LYS A 290 -14.17 -22.50 30.06
C LYS A 290 -15.02 -22.31 31.32
N LYS A 291 -16.33 -22.11 31.14
CA LYS A 291 -17.29 -21.97 32.25
C LYS A 291 -17.46 -23.24 33.09
N LEU A 292 -17.28 -24.42 32.48
CA LEU A 292 -17.38 -25.70 33.19
C LEU A 292 -16.12 -26.05 34.03
N LYS A 293 -14.99 -25.40 33.76
CA LYS A 293 -13.72 -25.60 34.48
C LYS A 293 -13.54 -24.68 35.70
N LEU A 294 -14.44 -23.70 35.89
CA LEU A 294 -14.48 -22.77 37.02
C LEU A 294 -15.51 -23.23 38.07
#